data_AF-A0A0C1RN49-F1
#
_entry.id   AF-A0A0C1RN49-F1
#
_cell.length_a   1.000
_cell.length_b   1.000
_cell.length_c   1.000
_cell.angle_alpha   90.00
_cell.angle_beta   90.00
_cell.angle_gamma   90.00
#
_symmetry.space_group_name_H-M   'P 1'
#
loop_
_entity.id
_entity.type
_entity.pdbx_description
1 polymer ?
#
loop_
_entity_poly.entity_id
_entity_poly.type
_entity_poly.pdbx_seq_one_letter_code
_entity_poly.pdbx_strand_id
1 'polypeptide(L)'
;MASTFDTLKLSKRLEEAGLTQKQAEIISEALVEGFLEENKKTASFNAEQRLEMQLSLRIDKLESKIENLDKRLSQYFGLLMGSIVLLGIILKIHL
;
A
#
# COMPACT_ATOMS: atom_id res chain seq x y z
N MET A 1 -6.72 0.51 20.80
CA MET A 1 -6.28 0.51 22.22
C MET A 1 -5.17 -0.50 22.34
N ALA A 2 -3.93 -0.07 22.57
CA ALA A 2 -2.80 -0.99 22.75
C ALA A 2 -3.01 -1.72 24.08
N SER A 3 -3.30 -3.02 24.02
CA SER A 3 -3.37 -3.88 25.19
C SER A 3 -1.93 -4.10 25.67
N THR A 4 -1.48 -3.33 26.66
CA THR A 4 -0.17 -3.54 27.29
C THR A 4 -0.12 -4.94 27.89
N PHE A 5 0.87 -5.74 27.48
CA PHE A 5 1.09 -7.08 28.02
C PHE A 5 1.55 -6.95 29.48
N ASP A 6 0.78 -7.49 30.42
CA ASP A 6 1.04 -7.36 31.86
C ASP A 6 1.91 -8.54 32.35
N THR A 7 3.23 -8.35 32.26
CA THR A 7 4.27 -9.33 32.63
C THR A 7 4.15 -9.78 34.09
N LEU A 8 3.80 -8.85 34.99
CA LEU A 8 3.63 -9.12 36.43
C LEU A 8 2.42 -10.00 36.71
N LYS A 9 1.34 -9.83 35.95
CA LYS A 9 0.16 -10.70 36.07
C LYS A 9 0.43 -12.09 35.51
N LEU A 10 1.27 -12.21 34.49
CA LEU A 10 1.70 -13.50 33.94
C LEU A 10 2.63 -14.24 34.91
N SER A 11 3.64 -13.57 35.46
CA SER A 11 4.57 -14.19 36.42
C SER A 11 3.84 -14.69 37.67
N LYS A 12 2.92 -13.89 38.24
CA LYS A 12 2.09 -14.34 39.38
C LYS A 12 1.25 -15.57 39.06
N ARG A 13 0.67 -15.67 37.88
CA ARG A 13 -0.09 -16.86 37.47
C ARG A 13 0.79 -18.09 37.27
N LEU A 14 2.01 -17.89 36.80
CA LEU A 14 3.00 -18.96 36.66
C LEU A 14 3.47 -19.46 38.04
N GLU A 15 3.68 -18.56 38.99
CA GLU A 15 3.92 -18.90 40.40
C GLU A 15 2.74 -19.67 41.02
N GLU A 16 1.51 -19.19 40.82
CA GLU A 16 0.27 -19.87 41.26
C GLU A 16 0.11 -21.26 40.62
N ALA A 17 0.65 -21.46 39.41
CA ALA A 17 0.68 -22.75 38.72
C ALA A 17 1.79 -23.69 39.22
N GLY A 18 2.56 -23.28 40.23
CA GLY A 18 3.59 -24.10 40.87
C GLY A 18 5.01 -23.90 40.32
N LEU A 19 5.23 -22.91 39.46
CA LEU A 19 6.59 -22.54 39.05
C LEU A 19 7.28 -21.74 40.15
N THR A 20 8.60 -21.88 40.24
CA THR A 20 9.38 -21.00 41.13
C THR A 20 9.30 -19.55 40.61
N GLN A 21 9.30 -18.59 41.52
CA GLN A 21 9.28 -17.14 41.19
C GLN A 21 10.29 -16.78 40.09
N LYS A 22 11.51 -17.31 40.19
CA LYS A 22 12.57 -17.07 39.21
C LYS A 22 12.25 -17.66 37.83
N GLN A 23 11.61 -18.82 37.75
CA GLN A 23 11.18 -19.41 36.47
C GLN A 23 10.00 -18.65 35.88
N ALA A 24 9.03 -18.26 36.72
CA ALA A 24 7.87 -17.48 36.31
C ALA A 24 8.28 -16.12 35.71
N GLU A 25 9.26 -15.45 36.32
CA GLU A 25 9.83 -14.20 35.84
C GLU A 25 10.49 -14.37 34.47
N ILE A 26 11.43 -15.33 34.34
CA ILE A 26 12.14 -15.62 33.07
C ILE A 26 11.16 -15.98 31.94
N ILE A 27 10.17 -16.81 32.22
CA ILE A 27 9.16 -17.21 31.21
C ILE A 27 8.31 -16.00 30.80
N SER A 28 7.95 -15.15 31.76
CA SER A 28 7.13 -13.98 31.48
C SER A 28 7.86 -12.92 30.66
N GLU A 29 9.15 -12.68 30.93
CA GLU A 29 9.98 -11.78 30.12
C GLU A 29 10.16 -12.31 28.70
N ALA A 30 10.51 -13.59 28.54
CA ALA A 30 10.69 -14.20 27.23
C ALA A 30 9.40 -14.14 26.37
N LEU A 31 8.22 -14.29 26.99
CA LEU A 31 6.95 -14.19 26.29
C LEU A 31 6.64 -12.75 25.83
N VAL A 32 7.00 -11.75 26.66
CA VAL A 32 6.81 -10.33 26.33
C VAL A 32 7.71 -9.93 25.16
N GLU A 33 8.97 -10.33 25.18
CA GLU A 33 9.91 -10.06 24.09
C GLU A 33 9.41 -10.65 22.78
N GLY A 34 8.99 -11.92 22.77
CA GLY A 34 8.41 -12.56 21.59
C GLY A 34 7.13 -11.86 21.10
N PHE A 35 6.24 -11.47 22.01
CA PHE A 35 4.99 -10.77 21.67
C PHE A 35 5.22 -9.36 21.10
N LEU A 36 6.22 -8.64 21.60
CA LEU A 36 6.60 -7.31 21.10
C LEU A 36 7.25 -7.40 19.72
N GLU A 37 8.13 -8.37 19.50
CA GLU A 37 8.75 -8.61 18.20
C GLU A 37 7.72 -9.02 17.14
N GLU A 38 6.80 -9.93 17.49
CA GLU A 38 5.74 -10.38 16.59
C GLU A 38 4.76 -9.25 16.24
N ASN A 39 4.33 -8.46 17.23
CA ASN A 39 3.48 -7.28 16.98
C ASN A 39 4.19 -6.24 16.10
N LYS A 40 5.48 -5.99 16.34
CA LYS A 40 6.24 -5.04 15.52
C LYS A 40 6.34 -5.52 14.07
N LYS A 41 6.57 -6.81 13.86
CA LYS A 41 6.65 -7.42 12.52
C LYS A 41 5.30 -7.40 11.80
N THR A 42 4.21 -7.77 12.47
CA THR A 42 2.86 -7.72 11.90
C THR A 42 2.39 -6.29 11.63
N ALA A 43 2.69 -5.34 12.52
CA ALA A 43 2.40 -3.93 12.28
C ALA A 43 3.19 -3.36 11.09
N SER A 44 4.48 -3.70 10.97
CA SER A 44 5.31 -3.31 9.81
C SER A 44 4.76 -3.88 8.51
N PHE A 45 4.46 -5.17 8.50
CA PHE A 45 3.91 -5.87 7.33
C PHE A 45 2.58 -5.27 6.87
N ASN A 46 1.68 -4.97 7.80
CA ASN A 46 0.40 -4.33 7.49
C ASN A 46 0.57 -2.89 6.95
N ALA A 47 1.56 -2.15 7.44
CA ALA A 47 1.86 -0.81 6.95
C ALA A 47 2.44 -0.85 5.53
N GLU A 48 3.36 -1.78 5.26
CA GLU A 48 3.96 -2.01 3.94
C GLU A 48 2.91 -2.41 2.90
N GLN A 49 2.06 -3.39 3.20
CA GLN A 49 0.97 -3.78 2.29
C GLN A 49 0.00 -2.63 1.98
N ARG A 50 -0.31 -1.79 2.97
CA ARG A 50 -1.17 -0.63 2.78
C ARG A 50 -0.50 0.43 1.91
N LEU A 51 0.81 0.61 2.05
CA LEU A 51 1.61 1.50 1.19
C LEU A 51 1.67 0.97 -0.25
N GLU A 52 1.92 -0.31 -0.44
CA GLU A 52 1.92 -0.96 -1.76
C GLU A 52 0.57 -0.81 -2.47
N MET A 53 -0.54 -1.04 -1.75
CA MET A 53 -1.88 -0.85 -2.31
C MET A 53 -2.14 0.60 -2.72
N GLN A 54 -1.72 1.58 -1.90
CA GLN A 54 -1.86 3.00 -2.26
C GLN A 54 -0.99 3.38 -3.46
N LEU A 55 0.20 2.82 -3.57
CA LEU A 55 1.09 3.00 -4.71
C LEU A 55 0.47 2.43 -5.98
N SER A 56 -0.06 1.20 -5.94
CA SER A 56 -0.76 0.57 -7.06
C SER A 56 -1.92 1.43 -7.56
N LEU A 57 -2.79 1.88 -6.65
CA LEU A 57 -3.92 2.75 -7.02
C LEU A 57 -3.47 4.08 -7.65
N ARG A 58 -2.33 4.63 -7.22
CA ARG A 58 -1.75 5.84 -7.83
C ARG A 58 -1.17 5.55 -9.20
N ILE A 59 -0.52 4.42 -9.39
CA ILE A 59 0.00 3.97 -10.70
C ILE A 59 -1.15 3.79 -11.69
N ASP A 60 -2.19 3.04 -11.33
CA ASP A 60 -3.37 2.83 -12.19
C ASP A 60 -4.03 4.16 -12.59
N LYS A 61 -4.11 5.10 -11.65
CA LYS A 61 -4.65 6.44 -11.90
C LYS A 61 -3.76 7.25 -12.85
N LEU A 62 -2.44 7.09 -12.77
CA LEU A 62 -1.51 7.74 -13.69
C LEU A 62 -1.58 7.12 -15.08
N GLU A 63 -1.63 5.79 -15.19
CA GLU A 63 -1.82 5.08 -16.46
C GLU A 63 -3.12 5.51 -17.16
N SER A 64 -4.23 5.54 -16.42
CA SER A 64 -5.51 6.01 -16.97
C SER A 64 -5.44 7.47 -17.46
N LYS A 65 -4.71 8.35 -16.77
CA LYS A 65 -4.49 9.73 -17.22
C LYS A 65 -3.65 9.78 -18.48
N ILE A 66 -2.62 8.94 -18.58
CA ILE A 66 -1.75 8.86 -19.76
C ILE A 66 -2.56 8.38 -20.96
N GLU A 67 -3.33 7.30 -20.83
CA GLU A 67 -4.20 6.81 -21.91
C GLU A 67 -5.21 7.86 -22.37
N ASN A 68 -5.79 8.62 -21.43
CA ASN A 68 -6.74 9.67 -21.78
C ASN A 68 -6.05 10.82 -22.51
N LEU A 69 -4.84 11.19 -22.11
CA LEU A 69 -4.05 12.20 -22.82
C LEU A 69 -3.68 11.72 -24.22
N ASP A 70 -3.28 10.46 -24.38
CA ASP A 70 -2.93 9.86 -25.67
C ASP A 70 -4.13 9.83 -26.63
N LYS A 71 -5.32 9.43 -26.13
CA LYS A 71 -6.57 9.50 -26.89
C LYS A 71 -6.89 10.92 -27.37
N ARG A 72 -6.77 11.91 -26.49
CA ARG A 72 -7.02 13.32 -26.84
C ARG A 72 -6.02 13.80 -27.87
N LEU A 73 -4.75 13.46 -27.71
CA LEU A 73 -3.69 13.83 -28.65
C LEU A 73 -3.97 13.23 -30.05
N SER A 74 -4.30 11.94 -30.10
CA SER A 74 -4.66 11.24 -31.33
C SER A 74 -5.88 11.86 -32.01
N GLN A 75 -6.91 12.26 -31.25
CA GLN A 75 -8.07 12.98 -31.77
C GLN A 75 -7.69 14.33 -32.37
N TYR A 76 -6.86 15.13 -31.70
CA TYR A 76 -6.40 16.41 -32.24
C TYR A 76 -5.58 16.24 -33.53
N PHE A 77 -4.69 15.24 -33.58
CA PHE A 77 -3.96 14.92 -34.81
C PHE A 77 -4.90 14.46 -35.93
N GLY A 78 -5.89 13.63 -35.63
CA GLY A 78 -6.89 13.18 -36.61
C GLY A 78 -7.68 14.36 -37.20
N LEU A 79 -8.13 15.29 -36.37
CA LEU A 79 -8.82 16.50 -36.81
C LEU A 79 -7.90 17.39 -37.66
N LEU A 80 -6.67 17.61 -37.21
CA LEU A 80 -5.69 18.43 -37.93
C LEU A 80 -5.37 17.84 -39.30
N MET A 81 -5.04 16.55 -39.38
CA MET A 81 -4.74 15.88 -40.65
C MET A 81 -5.96 15.85 -41.57
N GLY A 82 -7.16 15.59 -41.03
CA GLY A 82 -8.41 15.65 -41.80
C GLY A 82 -8.64 17.04 -42.42
N SER A 83 -8.41 18.11 -41.65
CA SER A 83 -8.55 19.48 -42.14
C SER A 83 -7.54 19.84 -43.25
N ILE A 84 -6.28 19.39 -43.12
CA ILE A 84 -5.26 19.60 -44.15
C ILE A 84 -5.66 18.91 -45.46
N VAL A 85 -6.15 17.66 -45.38
CA VAL A 85 -6.59 16.90 -46.56
C VAL A 85 -7.77 17.59 -47.25
N LEU A 86 -8.76 18.06 -46.49
CA LEU A 86 -9.91 18.80 -47.03
C LEU A 86 -9.48 20.09 -47.74
N LEU A 87 -8.57 20.87 -47.13
CA LEU A 87 -8.04 22.08 -47.76
C LEU A 87 -7.31 21.78 -49.07
N GLY A 88 -6.53 20.70 -49.13
CA GLY A 88 -5.85 20.27 -50.35
C GLY A 88 -6.83 19.90 -51.48
N ILE A 89 -7.94 19.24 -51.14
CA ILE A 89 -9.01 18.91 -52.12
C ILE A 89 -9.66 20.20 -52.64
N ILE A 90 -10.01 21.13 -51.75
CA ILE A 90 -10.64 22.39 -52.12
C ILE A 90 -9.71 23.21 -53.04
N LEU A 91 -8.42 23.32 -52.69
CA LEU A 91 -7.40 23.98 -53.51
C LEU A 91 -7.29 23.36 -54.90
N LYS A 92 -7.32 22.03 -55.01
CA LYS A 92 -7.26 21.32 -56.31
C LYS A 92 -8.51 21.54 -57.16
N ILE A 93 -9.69 21.74 -56.56
CA ILE A 93 -10.93 22.03 -57.29
C ILE A 93 -10.94 23.48 -57.80
N HIS A 94 -10.25 24.39 -57.11
CA HIS A 94 -10.20 25.81 -57.45
C HIS A 94 -9.04 26.20 -58.39
N LEU A 95 -8.11 25.28 -58.67
CA LEU A 95 -6.98 25.45 -59.59
C LEU A 95 -7.29 24.78 -60.94
#